data_AF-A0A1G3Q5X7-F1
#
_entry.id   AF-A0A1G3Q5X7-F1
#
_cell.length_a   1.000
_cell.length_b   1.000
_cell.length_c   1.000
_cell.angle_alpha   90.00
_cell.angle_beta   90.00
_cell.angle_gamma   90.00
#
_symmetry.space_group_name_H-M   'P 1'
#
loop_
_entity.id
_entity.type
_entity.pdbx_description
1 polymer ?
#
loop_
_entity_poly.entity_id
_entity_poly.type
_entity_poly.pdbx_seq_one_letter_code
_entity_poly.pdbx_strand_id
1 'polypeptide(L)'
;MKIKTDEALRLNEKYGSEDMPIIFLNDVYVNTNSGILQISQGMKFDASQYDLLIRANVMEFEVIYTEKLLAKLVTTYPDRYRYPLGRKNLIEIDRIVSGLEDANRSSKRKRYLLSCTEVYRKNSRGLFETILKYGERLTFQRWNEVKVRLSRDTTLDYRFEECGVMVLVLLNPGHPSYAQRFMKNTEIITLLVEHKKEFDISLAADFNPDTDVFPVNEVDKVLETYIDKKPRLVIIADELTDEYKPALAKIKIYDRYARMIVIKNPDPAHSLEILKMIKRVYSQDPWEAEK
;
A
#
# COMPACT_ATOMS: atom_id res chain seq x y z
N MET A 1 4.41 -16.02 -1.63
CA MET A 1 4.21 -14.72 -2.28
C MET A 1 4.11 -15.00 -3.76
N LYS A 2 3.25 -14.34 -4.52
CA LYS A 2 3.23 -14.53 -5.98
C LYS A 2 4.08 -13.46 -6.65
N ILE A 3 4.84 -13.86 -7.66
CA ILE A 3 5.60 -12.96 -8.53
C ILE A 3 5.31 -13.30 -9.99
N LYS A 4 5.26 -12.29 -10.86
CA LYS A 4 5.15 -12.52 -12.30
C LYS A 4 6.47 -13.04 -12.85
N THR A 5 6.39 -13.90 -13.86
CA THR A 5 7.56 -14.51 -14.50
C THR A 5 8.50 -13.45 -15.09
N ASP A 6 7.96 -12.41 -15.72
CA ASP A 6 8.75 -11.28 -16.24
C ASP A 6 9.40 -10.44 -15.13
N GLU A 7 8.73 -10.31 -13.97
CA GLU A 7 9.29 -9.56 -12.84
C GLU A 7 10.48 -10.30 -12.23
N ALA A 8 10.38 -11.64 -12.15
CA ALA A 8 11.45 -12.50 -11.70
C ALA A 8 12.68 -12.44 -12.62
N LEU A 9 12.48 -12.46 -13.94
CA LEU A 9 13.57 -12.30 -14.91
C LEU A 9 14.29 -10.97 -14.74
N ARG A 10 13.56 -9.84 -14.72
CA ARG A 10 14.15 -8.51 -14.56
C ARG A 10 14.91 -8.35 -13.24
N LEU A 11 14.41 -8.96 -12.16
CA LEU A 11 15.15 -8.98 -10.89
C LEU A 11 16.44 -9.82 -11.01
N ASN A 12 16.40 -10.94 -11.73
CA ASN A 12 17.58 -11.77 -11.97
C ASN A 12 18.64 -11.00 -12.77
N GLU A 13 18.24 -10.34 -13.85
CA GLU A 13 19.12 -9.53 -14.71
C GLU A 13 19.75 -8.36 -13.94
N LYS A 14 18.97 -7.68 -13.11
CA LYS A 14 19.41 -6.49 -12.37
C LYS A 14 20.34 -6.82 -11.20
N TYR A 15 20.08 -7.90 -10.47
CA TYR A 15 20.77 -8.20 -9.21
C TYR A 15 21.66 -9.45 -9.24
N GLY A 16 21.66 -10.20 -10.34
CA GLY A 16 22.43 -11.43 -10.50
C GLY A 16 21.90 -12.62 -9.70
N SER A 17 22.37 -13.82 -10.05
CA SER A 17 21.94 -15.11 -9.48
C SER A 17 22.46 -15.37 -8.06
N GLU A 18 23.66 -14.89 -7.72
CA GLU A 18 24.28 -15.13 -6.40
C GLU A 18 23.49 -14.47 -5.27
N ASP A 19 23.00 -13.25 -5.51
CA ASP A 19 22.24 -12.48 -4.53
C ASP A 19 20.71 -12.64 -4.67
N MET A 20 20.25 -13.56 -5.54
CA MET A 20 18.85 -13.68 -5.93
C MET A 20 17.98 -14.24 -4.80
N PRO A 21 16.98 -13.48 -4.30
CA PRO A 21 16.13 -13.93 -3.19
C PRO A 21 14.85 -14.62 -3.68
N ILE A 22 14.78 -15.02 -4.95
CA ILE A 22 13.62 -15.72 -5.51
C ILE A 22 13.85 -17.23 -5.39
N ILE A 23 13.07 -17.85 -4.53
CA ILE A 23 13.10 -19.30 -4.29
C ILE A 23 11.68 -19.83 -4.50
N PHE A 24 11.51 -20.88 -5.30
CA PHE A 24 10.20 -21.46 -5.55
C PHE A 24 9.59 -22.01 -4.26
N LEU A 25 8.35 -21.60 -3.96
CA LEU A 25 7.62 -22.08 -2.78
C LEU A 25 7.06 -23.48 -2.99
N ASN A 26 6.67 -23.83 -4.22
CA ASN A 26 6.12 -25.14 -4.59
C ASN A 26 6.80 -25.67 -5.83
N ASP A 27 6.66 -26.98 -6.06
CA ASP A 27 7.04 -27.59 -7.33
C ASP A 27 6.24 -26.96 -8.48
N VAL A 28 6.92 -26.65 -9.58
CA VAL A 28 6.29 -26.19 -10.82
C VAL A 28 6.55 -27.24 -11.90
N TYR A 29 5.47 -27.77 -12.46
CA TYR A 29 5.52 -28.76 -13.52
C TYR A 29 5.30 -28.09 -14.88
N VAL A 30 6.30 -28.20 -15.74
CA VAL A 30 6.36 -27.60 -17.07
C VAL A 30 6.21 -28.71 -18.09
N ASN A 31 5.17 -28.65 -18.92
CA ASN A 31 5.02 -29.61 -20.01
C ASN A 31 5.92 -29.21 -21.19
N THR A 32 6.76 -30.13 -21.65
CA THR A 32 7.70 -29.92 -22.75
C THR A 32 7.47 -30.99 -23.83
N ASN A 33 7.98 -30.77 -25.04
CA ASN A 33 7.87 -31.74 -26.14
C ASN A 33 8.49 -33.11 -25.80
N SER A 34 9.38 -33.18 -24.81
CA SER A 34 10.06 -34.40 -24.36
C SER A 34 9.52 -34.98 -23.04
N GLY A 35 8.44 -34.42 -22.47
CA GLY A 35 7.83 -34.87 -21.21
C GLY A 35 7.60 -33.74 -20.20
N ILE A 36 7.34 -34.11 -18.94
CA ILE A 36 7.11 -33.14 -17.85
C ILE A 36 8.44 -32.85 -17.16
N LEU A 37 8.86 -31.58 -17.19
CA LEU A 37 10.00 -31.09 -16.43
C LEU A 37 9.50 -30.52 -15.10
N GLN A 38 10.15 -30.89 -14.00
CA GLN A 38 9.85 -30.36 -12.68
C GLN A 38 10.91 -29.33 -12.27
N ILE A 39 10.45 -28.12 -11.92
CA ILE A 39 11.23 -27.14 -11.17
C ILE A 39 10.88 -27.34 -9.71
N SER A 40 11.85 -27.84 -8.93
CA SER A 40 11.58 -28.27 -7.56
C SER A 40 11.39 -27.11 -6.59
N GLN A 41 10.54 -27.33 -5.59
CA GLN A 41 10.45 -26.48 -4.40
C GLN A 41 11.84 -26.23 -3.79
N GLY A 42 12.11 -25.00 -3.38
CA GLY A 42 13.40 -24.60 -2.80
C GLY A 42 14.50 -24.30 -3.83
N MET A 43 14.27 -24.55 -5.12
CA MET A 43 15.19 -24.14 -6.17
C MET A 43 15.20 -22.61 -6.29
N LYS A 44 16.37 -22.03 -6.54
CA LYS A 44 16.49 -20.60 -6.87
C LYS A 44 16.07 -20.36 -8.31
N PHE A 45 15.43 -19.21 -8.55
CA PHE A 45 15.10 -18.79 -9.90
C PHE A 45 16.35 -18.39 -10.69
N ASP A 46 16.44 -18.86 -11.93
CA ASP A 46 17.46 -18.47 -12.91
C ASP A 46 16.84 -18.11 -14.27
N ALA A 47 17.60 -17.40 -15.11
CA ALA A 47 17.11 -16.93 -16.40
C ALA A 47 16.74 -18.06 -17.39
N SER A 48 17.35 -19.25 -17.29
CA SER A 48 17.01 -20.38 -18.16
C SER A 48 15.63 -20.96 -17.86
N GLN A 49 15.17 -20.82 -16.61
CA GLN A 49 13.82 -21.22 -16.20
C GLN A 49 12.74 -20.27 -16.72
N TYR A 50 13.08 -19.03 -17.06
CA TYR A 50 12.12 -18.08 -17.66
C TYR A 50 11.49 -18.67 -18.93
N ASP A 51 12.32 -19.11 -19.88
CA ASP A 51 11.85 -19.65 -21.15
C ASP A 51 10.98 -20.89 -20.95
N LEU A 52 11.31 -21.73 -19.97
CA LEU A 52 10.52 -22.90 -19.61
C LEU A 52 9.15 -22.51 -19.07
N LEU A 53 9.10 -21.57 -18.12
CA LEU A 53 7.86 -21.10 -17.51
C LEU A 53 6.93 -20.44 -18.55
N ILE A 54 7.47 -19.59 -19.42
CA ILE A 54 6.69 -18.92 -20.47
C ILE A 54 6.15 -19.94 -21.49
N ARG A 55 6.95 -20.93 -21.92
CA ARG A 55 6.48 -21.99 -22.82
C ARG A 55 5.36 -22.82 -22.21
N ALA A 56 5.37 -23.04 -20.89
CA ALA A 56 4.28 -23.70 -20.18
C ALA A 56 3.13 -22.76 -19.77
N ASN A 57 3.12 -21.51 -20.26
CA ASN A 57 2.11 -20.50 -19.94
C ASN A 57 1.97 -20.23 -18.42
N VAL A 58 3.07 -20.35 -17.69
CA VAL A 58 3.16 -20.00 -16.27
C VAL A 58 3.58 -18.54 -16.17
N MET A 59 2.57 -17.66 -16.09
CA MET A 59 2.78 -16.20 -16.04
C MET A 59 3.09 -15.67 -14.64
N GLU A 60 2.78 -16.45 -13.60
CA GLU A 60 3.09 -16.18 -12.21
C GLU A 60 3.33 -17.48 -11.45
N PHE A 61 4.18 -17.43 -10.42
CA PHE A 61 4.47 -18.58 -9.57
C PHE A 61 4.63 -18.15 -8.10
N GLU A 62 4.46 -19.10 -7.18
CA GLU A 62 4.63 -18.85 -5.75
C GLU A 62 6.10 -18.98 -5.35
N VAL A 63 6.57 -18.00 -4.59
CA VAL A 63 7.95 -17.89 -4.10
C VAL A 63 7.97 -17.70 -2.58
N ILE A 64 9.07 -18.13 -1.97
CA ILE A 64 9.33 -17.92 -0.55
C ILE A 64 9.55 -16.42 -0.33
N TYR A 65 8.69 -15.85 0.50
CA TYR A 65 8.83 -14.49 0.97
C TYR A 65 10.06 -14.36 1.86
N THR A 66 10.85 -13.32 1.59
CA THR A 66 11.93 -12.87 2.46
C THR A 66 11.95 -11.34 2.46
N GLU A 67 12.40 -10.72 3.55
CA GLU A 67 12.55 -9.26 3.62
C GLU A 67 13.48 -8.74 2.51
N LYS A 68 14.50 -9.52 2.15
CA LYS A 68 15.42 -9.23 1.04
C LYS A 68 14.71 -9.22 -0.31
N LEU A 69 13.83 -10.20 -0.56
CA LEU A 69 13.00 -10.21 -1.77
C LEU A 69 12.10 -8.99 -1.83
N LEU A 70 11.43 -8.65 -0.72
CA LEU A 70 10.58 -7.48 -0.64
C LEU A 70 11.37 -6.20 -0.95
N ALA A 71 12.54 -6.00 -0.34
CA ALA A 71 13.37 -4.82 -0.59
C ALA A 71 13.73 -4.64 -2.08
N LYS A 72 14.09 -5.72 -2.77
CA LYS A 72 14.38 -5.69 -4.21
C LYS A 72 13.14 -5.40 -5.06
N LEU A 73 11.99 -5.97 -4.67
CA LEU A 73 10.72 -5.72 -5.33
C LEU A 73 10.24 -4.28 -5.17
N VAL A 74 10.29 -3.72 -3.96
CA VAL A 74 9.92 -2.32 -3.70
C VAL A 74 10.82 -1.37 -4.49
N THR A 75 12.12 -1.64 -4.55
CA THR A 75 13.08 -0.81 -5.29
C THR A 75 12.86 -0.87 -6.82
N THR A 76 12.35 -1.98 -7.34
CA THR A 76 12.20 -2.20 -8.79
C THR A 76 10.78 -1.91 -9.28
N TYR A 77 9.78 -2.10 -8.43
CA TYR A 77 8.35 -1.98 -8.72
C TYR A 77 7.60 -1.28 -7.57
N PRO A 78 7.95 -0.02 -7.25
CA PRO A 78 7.43 0.70 -6.08
C PRO A 78 5.91 0.95 -6.14
N ASP A 79 5.30 0.85 -7.33
CA ASP A 79 3.85 1.04 -7.51
C ASP A 79 3.06 -0.21 -7.11
N ARG A 80 3.70 -1.38 -7.11
CA ARG A 80 3.07 -2.69 -6.81
C ARG A 80 3.44 -3.21 -5.43
N TYR A 81 4.69 -2.99 -5.04
CA TYR A 81 5.23 -3.47 -3.77
C TYR A 81 5.63 -2.31 -2.90
N ARG A 82 5.30 -2.41 -1.61
CA ARG A 82 5.55 -1.36 -0.63
C ARG A 82 6.21 -1.94 0.60
N TYR A 83 7.02 -1.11 1.25
CA TYR A 83 7.50 -1.42 2.58
C TYR A 83 6.33 -1.52 3.56
N PRO A 84 6.45 -2.30 4.64
CA PRO A 84 5.47 -2.28 5.71
C PRO A 84 5.41 -0.91 6.37
N LEU A 85 4.22 -0.52 6.83
CA LEU A 85 4.04 0.66 7.67
C LEU A 85 4.71 0.46 9.04
N GLY A 86 4.67 -0.77 9.55
CA GLY A 86 5.33 -1.13 10.80
C GLY A 86 5.25 -2.62 11.11
N ARG A 87 5.75 -2.98 12.28
CA ARG A 87 5.76 -4.34 12.84
C ARG A 87 5.04 -4.37 14.17
N LYS A 88 4.15 -5.33 14.36
CA LYS A 88 3.29 -5.45 15.57
C LYS A 88 3.20 -6.89 16.03
N ASN A 89 2.99 -7.08 17.34
CA ASN A 89 2.70 -8.41 17.88
C ASN A 89 1.23 -8.80 17.66
N LEU A 90 0.89 -10.06 17.94
CA LEU A 90 -0.47 -10.57 17.71
C LEU A 90 -1.56 -9.83 18.51
N ILE A 91 -1.26 -9.36 19.73
CA ILE A 91 -2.23 -8.63 20.56
C ILE A 91 -2.56 -7.27 19.93
N GLU A 92 -1.54 -6.57 19.45
CA GLU A 92 -1.71 -5.29 18.77
C GLU A 92 -2.47 -5.45 17.45
N ILE A 93 -2.15 -6.46 16.64
CA ILE A 93 -2.89 -6.76 15.41
C ILE A 93 -4.37 -7.08 15.72
N ASP A 94 -4.63 -7.85 16.78
CA ASP A 94 -6.00 -8.17 17.21
C ASP A 94 -6.83 -6.93 17.56
N ARG A 95 -6.21 -5.98 18.27
CA ARG A 95 -6.84 -4.68 18.59
C ARG A 95 -7.13 -3.87 17.33
N ILE A 96 -6.17 -3.77 16.42
CA ILE A 96 -6.31 -3.01 15.17
C ILE A 96 -7.43 -3.62 14.33
N VAL A 97 -7.40 -4.94 14.07
CA VAL A 97 -8.41 -5.63 13.25
C VAL A 97 -9.81 -5.49 13.86
N SER A 98 -9.94 -5.58 15.18
CA SER A 98 -11.21 -5.35 15.88
C SER A 98 -11.70 -3.91 15.72
N GLY A 99 -10.81 -2.92 15.86
CA GLY A 99 -11.16 -1.51 15.64
C GLY A 99 -11.56 -1.22 14.19
N LEU A 100 -10.91 -1.86 13.21
CA LEU A 100 -11.30 -1.76 11.81
C LEU A 100 -12.68 -2.37 11.55
N GLU A 101 -13.02 -3.48 12.21
CA GLU A 101 -14.34 -4.10 12.10
C GLU A 101 -15.43 -3.16 12.63
N ASP A 102 -15.22 -2.53 13.79
CA ASP A 102 -16.13 -1.53 14.34
C ASP A 102 -16.31 -0.34 13.38
N ALA A 103 -15.20 0.20 12.85
CA ALA A 103 -15.20 1.30 11.90
C ALA A 103 -15.91 0.93 10.58
N ASN A 104 -15.72 -0.31 10.11
CA ASN A 104 -16.35 -0.82 8.90
C ASN A 104 -17.87 -1.01 9.06
N ARG A 105 -18.36 -1.23 10.29
CA ARG A 105 -19.80 -1.29 10.57
C ARG A 105 -20.44 0.09 10.62
N SER A 106 -19.71 1.10 11.07
CA SER A 106 -20.20 2.48 11.21
C SER A 106 -19.92 3.40 10.01
N SER A 107 -19.25 2.89 8.97
CA SER A 107 -18.89 3.63 7.74
C SER A 107 -19.20 2.80 6.48
N LYS A 108 -19.47 3.46 5.35
CA LYS A 108 -19.59 2.78 4.05
C LYS A 108 -18.22 2.37 3.50
N ARG A 109 -17.16 3.10 3.87
CA ARG A 109 -15.78 2.77 3.51
C ARG A 109 -15.32 1.53 4.27
N LYS A 110 -14.88 0.52 3.51
CA LYS A 110 -14.28 -0.70 4.08
C LYS A 110 -12.76 -0.57 4.14
N ARG A 111 -12.21 -0.93 5.29
CA ARG A 111 -10.80 -0.82 5.65
C ARG A 111 -10.25 -2.18 6.00
N TYR A 112 -9.03 -2.43 5.55
CA TYR A 112 -8.35 -3.67 5.81
C TYR A 112 -6.89 -3.39 6.15
N LEU A 113 -6.41 -4.16 7.12
CA LEU A 113 -4.99 -4.35 7.36
C LEU A 113 -4.49 -5.41 6.38
N LEU A 114 -3.37 -5.13 5.73
CA LEU A 114 -2.71 -6.03 4.80
C LEU A 114 -1.49 -6.64 5.48
N SER A 115 -1.35 -7.96 5.38
CA SER A 115 -0.11 -8.62 5.78
C SER A 115 1.02 -8.22 4.84
N CYS A 116 2.13 -7.76 5.38
CA CYS A 116 3.38 -7.53 4.66
C CYS A 116 4.42 -8.61 4.98
N THR A 117 3.98 -9.79 5.42
CA THR A 117 4.82 -10.94 5.66
C THR A 117 4.13 -12.22 5.19
N GLU A 118 4.87 -13.33 5.15
CA GLU A 118 4.29 -14.65 5.03
C GLU A 118 4.72 -15.55 6.17
N VAL A 119 3.77 -16.33 6.67
CA VAL A 119 4.02 -17.32 7.69
C VAL A 119 3.74 -18.69 7.10
N TYR A 120 4.75 -19.55 7.17
CA TYR A 120 4.67 -20.92 6.70
C TYR A 120 4.67 -21.91 7.87
N ARG A 121 4.04 -23.06 7.66
CA ARG A 121 4.11 -24.22 8.55
C ARG A 121 4.34 -25.46 7.71
N LYS A 122 5.12 -26.42 8.21
CA LYS A 122 5.21 -27.73 7.56
C LYS A 122 3.98 -28.56 7.88
N ASN A 123 3.34 -29.12 6.85
CA ASN A 123 2.24 -30.06 7.01
C ASN A 123 2.77 -31.46 7.38
N SER A 124 1.86 -32.43 7.55
CA SER A 124 2.21 -33.82 7.90
C SER A 124 3.11 -34.53 6.86
N ARG A 125 3.17 -34.03 5.62
CA ARG A 125 4.04 -34.52 4.54
C ARG A 125 5.38 -33.79 4.49
N GLY A 126 5.63 -32.85 5.41
CA GLY A 126 6.84 -32.02 5.43
C GLY A 126 6.84 -30.86 4.44
N LEU A 127 5.77 -30.68 3.66
CA LEU A 127 5.63 -29.60 2.67
C LEU A 127 5.22 -28.30 3.36
N PHE A 128 5.69 -27.17 2.83
CA PHE A 128 5.28 -25.85 3.31
C PHE A 128 3.80 -25.58 3.00
N GLU A 129 3.03 -25.26 4.03
CA GLU A 129 1.68 -24.73 3.98
C GLU A 129 1.73 -23.26 4.40
N THR A 130 1.16 -22.37 3.59
CA THR A 130 1.12 -20.93 3.92
C THR A 130 -0.06 -20.66 4.85
N ILE A 131 0.21 -20.22 6.08
CA ILE A 131 -0.80 -19.82 7.06
C ILE A 131 -1.34 -18.42 6.73
N LEU A 132 -0.41 -17.51 6.42
CA LEU A 132 -0.67 -16.10 6.13
C LEU A 132 0.12 -15.69 4.89
N LYS A 133 -0.55 -15.10 3.89
CA LYS A 133 0.07 -14.67 2.63
C LYS A 133 0.41 -13.17 2.63
N TYR A 134 1.40 -12.79 1.84
CA TYR A 134 1.75 -11.39 1.61
C TYR A 134 0.63 -10.73 0.81
N GLY A 135 0.24 -9.52 1.21
CA GLY A 135 -0.87 -8.77 0.63
C GLY A 135 -2.25 -9.26 1.04
N GLU A 136 -2.36 -10.27 1.90
CA GLU A 136 -3.64 -10.79 2.36
C GLU A 136 -4.37 -9.77 3.24
N ARG A 137 -5.65 -9.52 2.94
CA ARG A 137 -6.54 -8.69 3.77
C ARG A 137 -6.91 -9.44 5.05
N LEU A 138 -6.56 -8.87 6.19
CA LEU A 138 -6.94 -9.39 7.50
C LEU A 138 -8.30 -8.79 7.92
N THR A 139 -9.37 -9.51 7.61
CA THR A 139 -10.69 -9.26 8.21
C THR A 139 -10.74 -9.82 9.63
N PHE A 140 -11.72 -9.40 10.44
CA PHE A 140 -11.90 -9.95 11.79
C PHE A 140 -12.07 -11.46 11.80
N GLN A 141 -12.90 -11.99 10.91
CA GLN A 141 -13.08 -13.44 10.74
C GLN A 141 -11.75 -14.10 10.36
N ARG A 142 -11.08 -13.57 9.33
CA ARG A 142 -9.85 -14.17 8.82
C ARG A 142 -8.73 -14.16 9.85
N TRP A 143 -8.63 -13.08 10.63
CA TRP A 143 -7.67 -12.97 11.71
C TRP A 143 -7.92 -14.01 12.82
N ASN A 144 -9.18 -14.23 13.20
CA ASN A 144 -9.53 -15.25 14.20
C ASN A 144 -9.15 -16.68 13.76
N GLU A 145 -9.29 -16.99 12.46
CA GLU A 145 -8.86 -18.28 11.89
C GLU A 145 -7.33 -18.44 11.89
N VAL A 146 -6.60 -17.38 11.60
CA VAL A 146 -5.14 -17.41 11.45
C VAL A 146 -4.43 -17.36 12.80
N LYS A 147 -4.85 -16.48 13.72
CA LYS A 147 -4.12 -16.18 14.96
C LYS A 147 -3.93 -17.39 15.88
N VAL A 148 -4.87 -18.34 15.87
CA VAL A 148 -4.79 -19.58 16.66
C VAL A 148 -3.72 -20.55 16.15
N ARG A 149 -3.24 -20.35 14.92
CA ARG A 149 -2.20 -21.17 14.28
C ARG A 149 -0.80 -20.55 14.41
N LEU A 150 -0.69 -19.34 14.94
CA LEU A 150 0.56 -18.61 15.08
C LEU A 150 1.15 -18.81 16.49
N SER A 151 2.47 -18.76 16.59
CA SER A 151 3.15 -18.74 17.89
C SER A 151 2.97 -17.38 18.57
N ARG A 152 2.90 -17.34 19.90
CA ARG A 152 2.60 -16.12 20.67
C ARG A 152 3.65 -15.01 20.51
N ASP A 153 4.89 -15.37 20.22
CA ASP A 153 6.02 -14.49 19.97
C ASP A 153 6.08 -13.98 18.50
N THR A 154 5.15 -14.42 17.65
CA THR A 154 5.09 -13.99 16.26
C THR A 154 4.83 -12.49 16.18
N THR A 155 5.66 -11.80 15.40
CA THR A 155 5.42 -10.42 14.99
C THR A 155 5.09 -10.39 13.51
N LEU A 156 4.21 -9.47 13.12
CA LEU A 156 3.74 -9.33 11.75
C LEU A 156 4.06 -7.93 11.25
N ASP A 157 4.71 -7.88 10.09
CA ASP A 157 4.79 -6.67 9.29
C ASP A 157 3.44 -6.42 8.65
N TYR A 158 2.98 -5.17 8.70
CA TYR A 158 1.66 -4.79 8.20
C TYR A 158 1.67 -3.44 7.50
N ARG A 159 0.60 -3.20 6.74
CA ARG A 159 0.20 -1.86 6.28
C ARG A 159 -1.31 -1.78 6.17
N PHE A 160 -1.84 -0.59 5.90
CA PHE A 160 -3.25 -0.45 5.56
C PHE A 160 -3.46 -0.51 4.06
N GLU A 161 -4.65 -0.92 3.63
CA GLU A 161 -5.04 -0.78 2.23
C GLU A 161 -5.18 0.69 1.82
N GLU A 162 -5.57 1.55 2.75
CA GLU A 162 -5.65 3.00 2.56
C GLU A 162 -4.24 3.59 2.50
N CYS A 163 -3.91 4.20 1.36
CA CYS A 163 -2.62 4.84 1.15
C CYS A 163 -2.81 6.14 0.36
N GLY A 164 -1.84 7.04 0.48
CA GLY A 164 -1.78 8.26 -0.28
C GLY A 164 -2.66 9.41 0.18
N VAL A 165 -2.54 10.50 -0.56
CA VAL A 165 -3.04 11.83 -0.23
C VAL A 165 -3.82 12.37 -1.43
N MET A 166 -5.10 12.69 -1.22
CA MET A 166 -5.89 13.43 -2.19
C MET A 166 -5.72 14.93 -1.94
N VAL A 167 -5.27 15.67 -2.94
CA VAL A 167 -5.13 17.14 -2.88
C VAL A 167 -6.30 17.75 -3.62
N LEU A 168 -7.16 18.45 -2.88
CA LEU A 168 -8.38 19.06 -3.40
C LEU A 168 -8.21 20.58 -3.52
N VAL A 169 -8.25 21.08 -4.75
CA VAL A 169 -8.28 22.51 -5.08
C VAL A 169 -9.19 22.73 -6.28
N LEU A 170 -10.27 23.48 -6.15
CA LEU A 170 -11.18 23.71 -7.27
C LEU A 170 -10.58 24.68 -8.28
N LEU A 171 -10.20 24.15 -9.45
CA LEU A 171 -9.61 24.91 -10.54
C LEU A 171 -10.66 25.16 -11.63
N ASN A 172 -11.25 26.35 -11.61
CA ASN A 172 -12.12 26.83 -12.68
C ASN A 172 -11.43 28.01 -13.40
N PRO A 173 -11.06 27.89 -14.69
CA PRO A 173 -10.38 28.97 -15.43
C PRO A 173 -11.14 30.30 -15.46
N GLY A 174 -12.45 30.29 -15.27
CA GLY A 174 -13.27 31.51 -15.19
C GLY A 174 -13.30 32.18 -13.80
N HIS A 175 -12.70 31.56 -12.78
CA HIS A 175 -12.72 32.07 -11.41
C HIS A 175 -11.62 33.13 -11.19
N PRO A 176 -11.89 34.28 -10.56
CA PRO A 176 -10.90 35.35 -10.36
C PRO A 176 -9.61 34.89 -9.67
N SER A 177 -9.74 33.95 -8.73
CA SER A 177 -8.60 33.37 -7.97
C SER A 177 -7.94 32.16 -8.65
N TYR A 178 -8.23 31.86 -9.93
CA TYR A 178 -7.71 30.67 -10.61
C TYR A 178 -6.19 30.55 -10.50
N ALA A 179 -5.46 31.61 -10.86
CA ALA A 179 -3.99 31.61 -10.82
C ALA A 179 -3.47 31.33 -9.41
N GLN A 180 -4.06 31.96 -8.40
CA GLN A 180 -3.68 31.74 -7.00
C GLN A 180 -3.94 30.29 -6.56
N ARG A 181 -5.12 29.75 -6.87
CA ARG A 181 -5.48 28.36 -6.56
C ARG A 181 -4.56 27.37 -7.26
N PHE A 182 -4.23 27.63 -8.52
CA PHE A 182 -3.28 26.81 -9.29
C PHE A 182 -1.89 26.77 -8.64
N MET A 183 -1.39 27.93 -8.20
CA MET A 183 -0.11 28.03 -7.49
C MET A 183 -0.14 27.24 -6.18
N LYS A 184 -1.18 27.41 -5.35
CA LYS A 184 -1.33 26.67 -4.08
C LYS A 184 -1.37 25.15 -4.30
N ASN A 185 -2.10 24.71 -5.33
CA ASN A 185 -2.20 23.29 -5.68
C ASN A 185 -0.82 22.72 -6.07
N THR A 186 -0.13 23.43 -6.95
CA THR A 186 1.21 23.04 -7.41
C THR A 186 2.18 22.97 -6.22
N GLU A 187 2.15 23.96 -5.34
CA GLU A 187 3.04 24.03 -4.19
C GLU A 187 2.86 22.86 -3.22
N ILE A 188 1.60 22.50 -2.89
CA ILE A 188 1.34 21.32 -2.05
C ILE A 188 1.74 20.03 -2.73
N ILE A 189 1.49 19.88 -4.03
CA ILE A 189 1.89 18.69 -4.78
C ILE A 189 3.42 18.56 -4.79
N THR A 190 4.14 19.63 -5.14
CA THR A 190 5.60 19.67 -5.12
C THR A 190 6.12 19.32 -3.72
N LEU A 191 5.56 19.93 -2.68
CA LEU A 191 5.92 19.64 -1.30
C LEU A 191 5.74 18.16 -0.95
N LEU A 192 4.63 17.53 -1.35
CA LEU A 192 4.38 16.10 -1.12
C LEU A 192 5.29 15.18 -1.95
N VAL A 193 5.71 15.60 -3.15
CA VAL A 193 6.55 14.78 -4.01
C VAL A 193 8.03 14.87 -3.60
N GLU A 194 8.51 16.07 -3.25
CA GLU A 194 9.93 16.36 -3.04
C GLU A 194 10.35 16.30 -1.55
N HIS A 195 9.40 16.13 -0.62
CA HIS A 195 9.63 16.16 0.83
C HIS A 195 10.83 15.34 1.33
N LYS A 196 11.02 14.14 0.77
CA LYS A 196 12.09 13.23 1.19
C LYS A 196 13.47 13.72 0.74
N LYS A 197 13.56 14.33 -0.45
CA LYS A 197 14.81 14.85 -1.01
C LYS A 197 15.23 16.14 -0.32
N GLU A 198 14.26 17.01 -0.03
CA GLU A 198 14.53 18.35 0.49
C GLU A 198 14.60 18.44 2.02
N PHE A 199 13.76 17.68 2.74
CA PHE A 199 13.60 17.84 4.19
C PHE A 199 13.96 16.60 5.02
N ASP A 200 14.35 15.50 4.37
CA ASP A 200 14.54 14.18 5.01
C ASP A 200 13.32 13.73 5.86
N ILE A 201 12.13 14.18 5.46
CA ILE A 201 10.88 13.74 6.05
C ILE A 201 10.32 12.64 5.16
N SER A 202 9.91 11.52 5.78
CA SER A 202 9.01 10.54 5.18
C SER A 202 7.64 10.66 5.84
N LEU A 203 6.57 10.79 5.04
CA LEU A 203 5.19 10.79 5.54
C LEU A 203 4.85 9.44 6.20
N ALA A 204 5.15 8.34 5.51
CA ALA A 204 5.09 6.98 6.01
C ALA A 204 6.01 6.07 5.19
N ALA A 205 6.38 4.91 5.74
CA ALA A 205 7.27 3.97 5.07
C ALA A 205 6.66 3.36 3.79
N ASP A 206 5.33 3.26 3.73
CA ASP A 206 4.56 2.71 2.62
C ASP A 206 4.03 3.78 1.63
N PHE A 207 4.39 5.05 1.83
CA PHE A 207 4.00 6.17 0.96
C PHE A 207 4.99 6.32 -0.20
N ASN A 208 4.48 6.28 -1.43
CA ASN A 208 5.23 6.52 -2.67
C ASN A 208 4.81 7.88 -3.27
N PRO A 209 5.64 8.93 -3.18
CA PRO A 209 5.29 10.27 -3.65
C PRO A 209 4.86 10.32 -5.13
N ASP A 210 5.42 9.44 -5.97
CA ASP A 210 5.20 9.47 -7.41
C ASP A 210 3.81 8.94 -7.80
N THR A 211 3.20 8.09 -6.96
CA THR A 211 1.91 7.44 -7.26
C THR A 211 0.82 7.67 -6.24
N ASP A 212 1.15 8.24 -5.07
CA ASP A 212 0.22 8.41 -3.95
C ASP A 212 -0.31 9.83 -3.78
N VAL A 213 -0.02 10.73 -4.71
CA VAL A 213 -0.56 12.10 -4.69
C VAL A 213 -1.65 12.20 -5.76
N PHE A 214 -2.90 12.36 -5.32
CA PHE A 214 -4.07 12.38 -6.19
C PHE A 214 -4.66 13.80 -6.27
N PRO A 215 -4.28 14.62 -7.26
CA PRO A 215 -4.89 15.93 -7.44
C PRO A 215 -6.33 15.80 -7.93
N VAL A 216 -7.25 16.52 -7.29
CA VAL A 216 -8.66 16.58 -7.67
C VAL A 216 -9.09 18.03 -7.79
N ASN A 217 -9.48 18.41 -9.00
CA ASN A 217 -9.71 19.80 -9.35
C ASN A 217 -11.19 20.16 -9.60
N GLU A 218 -12.07 19.16 -9.53
CA GLU A 218 -13.50 19.26 -9.86
C GLU A 218 -14.34 18.69 -8.72
N VAL A 219 -15.39 19.42 -8.31
CA VAL A 219 -16.31 19.04 -7.21
C VAL A 219 -16.92 17.66 -7.43
N ASP A 220 -17.36 17.37 -8.65
CA ASP A 220 -18.12 16.15 -8.95
C ASP A 220 -17.27 14.88 -8.92
N LYS A 221 -15.95 15.01 -9.10
CA LYS A 221 -14.98 13.90 -9.06
C LYS A 221 -14.44 13.60 -7.65
N VAL A 222 -14.76 14.44 -6.66
CA VAL A 222 -14.22 14.31 -5.30
C VAL A 222 -14.59 12.98 -4.65
N LEU A 223 -15.88 12.62 -4.67
CA LEU A 223 -16.32 11.37 -4.05
C LEU A 223 -15.84 10.14 -4.84
N GLU A 224 -15.88 10.20 -6.17
CA GLU A 224 -15.43 9.11 -7.04
C GLU A 224 -13.94 8.80 -6.79
N THR A 225 -13.08 9.82 -6.84
CA THR A 225 -11.64 9.66 -6.58
C THR A 225 -11.39 9.14 -5.16
N TYR A 226 -12.16 9.61 -4.18
CA TYR A 226 -12.05 9.15 -2.79
C TYR A 226 -12.38 7.65 -2.64
N ILE A 227 -13.36 7.15 -3.40
CA ILE A 227 -13.75 5.73 -3.39
C ILE A 227 -12.72 4.88 -4.15
N ASP A 228 -12.32 5.31 -5.35
CA ASP A 228 -11.42 4.57 -6.23
C ASP A 228 -9.99 4.48 -5.68
N LYS A 229 -9.41 5.64 -5.35
CA LYS A 229 -8.01 5.73 -4.91
C LYS A 229 -7.80 5.39 -3.44
N LYS A 230 -8.88 5.36 -2.65
CA LYS A 230 -8.83 5.11 -1.20
C LYS A 230 -7.74 5.93 -0.48
N PRO A 231 -7.68 7.26 -0.68
CA PRO A 231 -6.68 8.09 -0.04
C PRO A 231 -6.77 7.96 1.48
N ARG A 232 -5.64 7.96 2.15
CA ARG A 232 -5.56 7.96 3.62
C ARG A 232 -5.81 9.36 4.20
N LEU A 233 -5.46 10.41 3.46
CA LEU A 233 -5.66 11.81 3.84
C LEU A 233 -6.25 12.62 2.69
N VAL A 234 -7.14 13.56 3.01
CA VAL A 234 -7.59 14.62 2.10
C VAL A 234 -7.00 15.95 2.56
N ILE A 235 -6.27 16.62 1.67
CA ILE A 235 -5.79 17.98 1.87
C ILE A 235 -6.67 18.92 1.05
N ILE A 236 -7.24 19.93 1.69
CA ILE A 236 -7.90 21.05 1.03
C ILE A 236 -6.86 22.17 0.96
N ALA A 237 -6.24 22.36 -0.20
CA ALA A 237 -5.16 23.32 -0.38
C ALA A 237 -5.68 24.71 -0.82
N ASP A 238 -6.75 25.15 -0.16
CA ASP A 238 -7.38 26.45 -0.38
C ASP A 238 -8.22 26.86 0.84
N GLU A 239 -8.82 28.04 0.80
CA GLU A 239 -9.84 28.44 1.77
C GLU A 239 -11.11 27.58 1.63
N LEU A 240 -11.68 27.20 2.78
CA LEU A 240 -12.91 26.41 2.82
C LEU A 240 -14.13 27.28 2.49
N THR A 241 -14.40 27.46 1.20
CA THR A 241 -15.58 28.17 0.69
C THR A 241 -16.82 27.25 0.66
N ASP A 242 -17.99 27.84 0.40
CA ASP A 242 -19.24 27.08 0.24
C ASP A 242 -19.21 26.11 -0.95
N GLU A 243 -18.29 26.29 -1.90
CA GLU A 243 -18.10 25.39 -3.04
C GLU A 243 -17.58 24.00 -2.61
N TYR A 244 -16.70 23.95 -1.60
CA TYR A 244 -16.11 22.69 -1.12
C TYR A 244 -17.05 21.92 -0.19
N LYS A 245 -17.91 22.61 0.57
CA LYS A 245 -18.72 22.01 1.65
C LYS A 245 -19.59 20.83 1.16
N PRO A 246 -20.34 20.93 0.03
CA PRO A 246 -21.14 19.82 -0.46
C PRO A 246 -20.29 18.57 -0.80
N ALA A 247 -19.13 18.77 -1.42
CA ALA A 247 -18.22 17.68 -1.82
C ALA A 247 -17.65 16.95 -0.59
N LEU A 248 -17.18 17.73 0.39
CA LEU A 248 -16.62 17.20 1.63
C LEU A 248 -17.68 16.54 2.51
N ALA A 249 -18.90 17.08 2.54
CA ALA A 249 -20.04 16.47 3.22
C ALA A 249 -20.37 15.08 2.63
N LYS A 250 -20.33 14.93 1.29
CA LYS A 250 -20.50 13.62 0.64
C LYS A 250 -19.43 12.62 1.10
N ILE A 251 -18.17 13.03 1.20
CA ILE A 251 -17.11 12.20 1.76
C ILE A 251 -17.43 11.82 3.21
N LYS A 252 -17.84 12.76 4.06
CA LYS A 252 -18.15 12.48 5.47
C LYS A 252 -19.36 11.55 5.66
N ILE A 253 -20.36 11.65 4.79
CA ILE A 253 -21.52 10.74 4.78
C ILE A 253 -21.10 9.33 4.34
N TYR A 254 -20.22 9.23 3.36
CA TYR A 254 -19.65 7.94 2.94
C TYR A 254 -18.71 7.37 4.01
N ASP A 255 -17.91 8.25 4.62
CA ASP A 255 -16.89 7.92 5.58
C ASP A 255 -16.73 8.95 6.70
N ARG A 256 -17.36 8.67 7.85
CA ARG A 256 -17.26 9.53 9.04
C ARG A 256 -15.82 9.73 9.53
N TYR A 257 -14.96 8.72 9.35
CA TYR A 257 -13.56 8.71 9.77
C TYR A 257 -12.60 9.34 8.76
N ALA A 258 -13.11 9.94 7.69
CA ALA A 258 -12.27 10.61 6.68
C ALA A 258 -11.37 11.66 7.33
N ARG A 259 -10.05 11.54 7.09
CA ARG A 259 -9.05 12.50 7.54
C ARG A 259 -9.00 13.65 6.56
N MET A 260 -9.20 14.86 7.08
CA MET A 260 -9.23 16.08 6.28
C MET A 260 -8.39 17.13 6.98
N ILE A 261 -7.60 17.86 6.21
CA ILE A 261 -6.84 19.01 6.69
C ILE A 261 -6.96 20.16 5.70
N VAL A 262 -7.05 21.38 6.21
CA VAL A 262 -7.08 22.60 5.39
C VAL A 262 -5.72 23.27 5.46
N ILE A 263 -5.10 23.51 4.31
CA ILE A 263 -3.85 24.27 4.17
C ILE A 263 -4.14 25.45 3.28
N LYS A 264 -4.55 26.57 3.89
CA LYS A 264 -5.08 27.72 3.17
C LYS A 264 -4.05 28.40 2.28
N ASN A 265 -2.84 28.57 2.81
CA ASN A 265 -1.73 29.23 2.16
C ASN A 265 -0.48 28.36 2.40
N PRO A 266 -0.17 27.42 1.50
CA PRO A 266 1.17 26.87 1.46
C PRO A 266 2.14 28.03 1.25
N ASP A 267 3.14 28.10 2.11
CA ASP A 267 4.22 29.08 2.02
C ASP A 267 5.52 28.28 2.02
N PRO A 268 6.40 28.46 1.01
CA PRO A 268 7.62 27.69 0.92
C PRO A 268 8.52 27.86 2.15
N ALA A 269 8.46 29.03 2.81
CA ALA A 269 9.21 29.31 4.03
C ALA A 269 8.78 28.43 5.22
N HIS A 270 7.55 27.91 5.20
CA HIS A 270 6.97 27.08 6.26
C HIS A 270 6.77 25.62 5.84
N SER A 271 7.35 25.21 4.70
CA SER A 271 7.26 23.85 4.13
C SER A 271 7.47 22.72 5.14
N LEU A 272 8.48 22.85 6.01
CA LEU A 272 8.80 21.85 7.02
C LEU A 272 7.69 21.69 8.06
N GLU A 273 7.06 22.78 8.49
CA GLU A 273 5.98 22.77 9.47
C GLU A 273 4.71 22.19 8.86
N ILE A 274 4.42 22.57 7.62
CA ILE A 274 3.31 22.03 6.82
C ILE A 274 3.48 20.51 6.68
N LEU A 275 4.67 20.02 6.32
CA LEU A 275 4.95 18.58 6.22
C LEU A 275 4.80 17.84 7.55
N LYS A 276 5.29 18.42 8.66
CA LYS A 276 5.12 17.84 9.99
C LYS A 276 3.64 17.72 10.37
N MET A 277 2.84 18.71 10.00
CA MET A 277 1.40 18.72 10.21
C MET A 277 0.69 17.67 9.34
N ILE A 278 1.01 17.60 8.05
CA ILE A 278 0.48 16.57 7.13
C ILE A 278 0.82 15.18 7.68
N LYS A 279 2.08 14.92 8.03
CA LYS A 279 2.54 13.65 8.61
C LYS A 279 1.76 13.26 9.86
N ARG A 280 1.52 14.23 10.76
CA ARG A 280 0.75 14.00 11.99
C ARG A 280 -0.66 13.51 11.69
N VAL A 281 -1.39 14.19 10.79
CA VAL A 281 -2.77 13.82 10.46
C VAL A 281 -2.82 12.54 9.62
N TYR A 282 -1.86 12.34 8.71
CA TYR A 282 -1.75 11.13 7.90
C TYR A 282 -1.59 9.87 8.77
N SER A 283 -0.82 9.96 9.86
CA SER A 283 -0.50 8.83 10.73
C SER A 283 -1.52 8.55 11.84
N GLN A 284 -2.47 9.44 12.09
CA GLN A 284 -3.53 9.21 13.08
C GLN A 284 -4.56 8.21 12.55
N ASP A 285 -5.09 7.34 13.40
CA ASP A 285 -6.20 6.44 13.06
C ASP A 285 -7.47 6.88 13.83
N PRO A 286 -8.37 7.68 13.24
CA PRO A 286 -9.48 8.33 13.97
C PRO A 286 -10.45 7.35 14.64
N TRP A 287 -10.57 6.14 14.12
CA TRP A 287 -11.40 5.08 14.70
C TRP A 287 -10.80 4.46 15.96
N GLU A 288 -9.50 4.66 16.23
CA GLU A 288 -8.88 4.21 17.48
C GLU A 288 -9.11 5.20 18.63
N ALA A 289 -9.31 6.48 18.31
CA ALA A 289 -9.47 7.56 19.30
C ALA A 289 -10.90 7.69 19.88
N GLU A 290 -11.89 7.01 19.30
CA GLU A 290 -13.28 6.96 19.82
C GLU A 290 -13.47 5.85 20.89
N LYS A 291 -12.41 5.18 21.34
CA LYS A 291 -12.41 4.17 22.42
C LYS A 291 -11.82 4.72 23.72
#